data_AF-A0A8U1BJT7-F1
#
_entry.id   AF-A0A8U1BJT7-F1
#
_cell.length_a   1.000
_cell.length_b   1.000
_cell.length_c   1.000
_cell.angle_alpha   90.00
_cell.angle_beta   90.00
_cell.angle_gamma   90.00
#
_symmetry.space_group_name_H-M   'P 1'
#
loop_
_entity.id
_entity.type
_entity.pdbx_description
1 polymer ?
#
loop_
_entity_poly.entity_id
_entity_poly.type
_entity_poly.pdbx_seq_one_letter_code
_entity_poly.pdbx_strand_id
1 'polypeptide(L)'
;MIREEDKNIFDYCRENNIEHITTAISSKEVDVNAKDEEGWNLLYWACDRGHKDLVSVLLQNSAGINSQDDEGQTALHYASACEFADIVELLLKAGADPSMKDQEVTESSTISSLLRQYTAPKG
;
A
#
# COMPACT_ATOMS: atom_id res chain seq x y z
N MET A 1 15.45 1.08 -20.68
CA MET A 1 15.45 2.16 -19.69
C MET A 1 14.49 3.22 -20.19
N ILE A 2 13.40 3.46 -19.48
CA ILE A 2 12.41 4.49 -19.82
C ILE A 2 13.11 5.85 -19.66
N ARG A 3 12.82 6.81 -20.55
CA ARG A 3 13.37 8.17 -20.42
C ARG A 3 12.71 8.86 -19.24
N GLU A 4 13.41 9.73 -18.51
CA GLU A 4 12.80 10.41 -17.35
C GLU A 4 11.53 11.19 -17.70
N GLU A 5 11.47 11.76 -18.89
CA GLU A 5 10.31 12.48 -19.42
C GLU A 5 9.07 11.59 -19.66
N ASP A 6 9.26 10.27 -19.78
CA ASP A 6 8.19 9.30 -19.99
C ASP A 6 7.78 8.58 -18.67
N LYS A 7 8.51 8.83 -17.56
CA LYS A 7 8.22 8.20 -16.27
C LYS A 7 6.92 8.76 -15.69
N ASN A 8 6.04 7.87 -15.25
CA ASN A 8 4.86 8.26 -14.49
C ASN A 8 5.13 8.18 -12.98
N ILE A 9 4.18 8.63 -12.17
CA ILE A 9 4.32 8.64 -10.70
C ILE A 9 4.58 7.23 -10.11
N PHE A 10 4.06 6.18 -10.74
CA PHE A 10 4.25 4.80 -10.28
C PHE A 10 5.68 4.30 -10.54
N ASP A 11 6.35 4.80 -11.58
CA ASP A 11 7.78 4.50 -11.79
C ASP A 11 8.63 5.07 -10.65
N TYR A 12 8.34 6.30 -10.23
CA TYR A 12 8.98 6.90 -9.04
C TYR A 12 8.64 6.13 -7.75
N CYS A 13 7.42 5.58 -7.65
CA CYS A 13 7.03 4.70 -6.54
C CYS A 13 7.85 3.41 -6.51
N ARG A 14 8.03 2.75 -7.66
CA ARG A 14 8.84 1.52 -7.80
C ARG A 14 10.32 1.75 -7.48
N GLU A 15 10.82 2.95 -7.72
CA GLU A 15 12.20 3.35 -7.43
C GLU A 15 12.40 3.89 -6.00
N ASN A 16 11.35 3.91 -5.17
CA ASN A 16 11.34 4.52 -3.84
C ASN A 16 11.75 6.00 -3.84
N ASN A 17 11.40 6.76 -4.88
CA ASN A 17 11.71 8.19 -4.97
C ASN A 17 10.66 9.02 -4.21
N ILE A 18 10.83 9.06 -2.89
CA ILE A 18 9.92 9.75 -1.96
C ILE A 18 9.84 11.25 -2.26
N GLU A 19 10.96 11.90 -2.61
CA GLU A 19 11.01 13.33 -2.90
C GLU A 19 10.12 13.70 -4.08
N HIS A 20 10.21 12.94 -5.18
CA HIS A 20 9.39 13.21 -6.35
C HIS A 20 7.90 12.94 -6.07
N ILE A 21 7.59 11.86 -5.33
CA ILE A 21 6.21 11.52 -4.98
C ILE A 21 5.58 12.59 -4.08
N THR A 22 6.28 13.02 -3.04
CA THR A 22 5.80 14.08 -2.13
C THR A 22 5.61 15.40 -2.84
N THR A 23 6.53 15.75 -3.74
CA THR A 23 6.45 16.98 -4.54
C THR A 23 5.23 16.93 -5.47
N ALA A 24 5.03 15.84 -6.20
CA ALA A 24 3.91 15.66 -7.12
C ALA A 24 2.53 15.65 -6.42
N ILE A 25 2.44 15.08 -5.22
CA ILE A 25 1.23 15.13 -4.39
C ILE A 25 1.00 16.56 -3.88
N SER A 26 2.05 17.25 -3.44
CA SER A 26 1.96 18.61 -2.89
C SER A 26 1.60 19.66 -3.96
N SER A 27 2.10 19.49 -5.18
CA SER A 27 1.76 20.34 -6.34
C SER A 27 0.33 20.10 -6.83
N LYS A 28 -0.35 19.06 -6.33
CA LYS A 28 -1.66 18.58 -6.81
C LYS A 28 -1.66 18.20 -8.29
N GLU A 29 -0.49 17.91 -8.84
CA GLU A 29 -0.35 17.39 -10.20
C GLU A 29 -0.80 15.94 -10.27
N VAL A 30 -0.73 15.23 -9.13
CA VAL A 30 -1.11 13.83 -8.99
C VAL A 30 -2.10 13.65 -7.85
N ASP A 31 -3.13 12.84 -8.09
CA ASP A 31 -3.98 12.31 -7.02
C ASP A 31 -3.25 11.16 -6.32
N VAL A 32 -3.08 11.25 -5.01
CA VAL A 32 -2.48 10.18 -4.18
C VAL A 32 -3.25 8.85 -4.29
N ASN A 33 -4.53 8.92 -4.67
CA ASN A 33 -5.41 7.79 -4.90
C ASN A 33 -5.50 7.36 -6.36
N ALA A 34 -4.73 7.98 -7.25
CA ALA A 34 -4.64 7.57 -8.64
C ALA A 34 -4.26 6.08 -8.71
N LYS A 35 -4.90 5.40 -9.67
CA LYS A 35 -4.65 4.00 -9.98
C LYS A 35 -3.96 3.91 -11.33
N ASP A 36 -3.08 2.93 -11.47
CA ASP A 36 -2.53 2.56 -12.78
C ASP A 36 -3.50 1.65 -13.56
N GLU A 37 -3.02 1.11 -14.69
CA GLU A 37 -3.80 0.23 -15.57
C GLU A 37 -4.18 -1.11 -14.93
N GLU A 38 -3.53 -1.51 -13.83
CA GLU A 38 -3.83 -2.71 -13.04
C GLU A 38 -4.74 -2.41 -11.84
N GLY A 39 -5.18 -1.16 -11.72
CA GLY A 39 -6.01 -0.70 -10.61
C GLY A 39 -5.23 -0.42 -9.33
N TRP A 40 -3.90 -0.43 -9.38
CA TRP A 40 -3.02 -0.28 -8.21
C TRP A 40 -2.73 1.18 -7.93
N ASN A 41 -2.85 1.58 -6.65
CA ASN A 41 -2.47 2.92 -6.21
C ASN A 41 -1.03 2.98 -5.70
N LEU A 42 -0.54 4.19 -5.38
CA LEU A 42 0.82 4.38 -4.86
C LEU A 42 1.07 3.60 -3.56
N LEU A 43 0.07 3.53 -2.66
CA LEU A 43 0.20 2.83 -1.39
C LEU A 43 0.41 1.33 -1.61
N TYR A 44 -0.30 0.78 -2.59
CA TYR A 44 -0.18 -0.60 -3.00
C TYR A 44 1.25 -0.90 -3.49
N TRP A 45 1.76 -0.12 -4.44
CA TRP A 45 3.13 -0.27 -4.95
C TRP A 45 4.18 -0.17 -3.84
N ALA A 46 4.01 0.77 -2.90
CA ALA A 46 4.91 0.91 -1.76
C ALA A 46 4.88 -0.32 -0.83
N CYS A 47 3.72 -0.96 -0.66
CA CYS A 47 3.56 -2.17 0.15
C CYS A 47 4.15 -3.41 -0.56
N ASP A 48 3.87 -3.61 -1.84
CA ASP A 48 4.45 -4.69 -2.67
C ASP A 48 5.99 -4.67 -2.65
N ARG A 49 6.57 -3.46 -2.68
CA ARG A 49 8.02 -3.27 -2.68
C ARG A 49 8.68 -3.21 -1.31
N GLY A 50 7.90 -3.28 -0.23
CA GLY A 50 8.44 -3.18 1.14
C GLY A 50 8.98 -1.79 1.50
N HIS A 51 8.53 -0.72 0.85
CA HIS A 51 9.02 0.65 1.04
C HIS A 51 8.32 1.34 2.21
N LYS A 52 8.65 0.94 3.44
CA LYS A 52 8.03 1.44 4.68
C LYS A 52 7.99 2.97 4.81
N ASP A 53 9.08 3.65 4.49
CA ASP A 53 9.15 5.12 4.58
C ASP A 53 8.16 5.78 3.61
N LEU A 54 8.07 5.23 2.40
CA LEU A 54 7.11 5.69 1.40
C LEU A 54 5.66 5.39 1.82
N VAL A 55 5.39 4.21 2.38
CA VAL A 55 4.08 3.88 2.97
C VAL A 55 3.68 4.93 4.01
N SER A 56 4.59 5.29 4.91
CA SER A 56 4.35 6.30 5.95
C SER A 56 3.97 7.66 5.35
N VAL A 57 4.71 8.10 4.35
CA VAL A 57 4.49 9.36 3.64
C VAL A 57 3.15 9.37 2.91
N LEU A 58 2.80 8.29 2.22
CA LEU A 58 1.54 8.18 1.48
C LEU A 58 0.33 8.23 2.44
N LEU A 59 0.42 7.55 3.58
CA LEU A 59 -0.62 7.59 4.61
C LEU A 59 -0.79 8.98 5.23
N GLN A 60 0.31 9.70 5.47
CA GLN A 60 0.27 11.10 5.92
C GLN A 60 -0.43 12.02 4.89
N ASN A 61 -0.38 11.66 3.61
CA ASN A 61 -1.05 12.37 2.52
C ASN A 61 -2.45 11.82 2.21
N SER A 62 -3.08 11.09 3.14
CA SER A 62 -4.43 10.55 2.99
C SER A 62 -4.60 9.58 1.81
N ALA A 63 -3.58 8.77 1.53
CA ALA A 63 -3.70 7.66 0.60
C ALA A 63 -4.81 6.69 1.05
N GLY A 64 -5.55 6.18 0.07
CA GLY A 64 -6.68 5.28 0.23
C GLY A 64 -6.22 3.94 0.76
N ILE A 65 -6.25 3.81 2.09
CA ILE A 65 -5.72 2.66 2.83
C ILE A 65 -6.46 1.35 2.54
N ASN A 66 -7.75 1.45 2.22
CA ASN A 66 -8.64 0.33 1.89
C ASN A 66 -8.99 0.29 0.40
N SER A 67 -8.24 0.99 -0.45
CA SER A 67 -8.42 0.89 -1.90
C SER A 67 -8.18 -0.54 -2.35
N GLN A 68 -9.15 -1.08 -3.09
CA GLN A 68 -9.07 -2.40 -3.69
C GLN A 68 -8.57 -2.30 -5.13
N ASP A 69 -7.77 -3.24 -5.58
CA ASP A 69 -7.47 -3.45 -6.99
C ASP A 69 -8.64 -4.17 -7.71
N ASP A 70 -8.41 -4.59 -8.95
CA ASP A 70 -9.41 -5.27 -9.77
C ASP A 70 -9.73 -6.70 -9.26
N GLU A 71 -8.86 -7.30 -8.44
CA GLU A 71 -9.06 -8.59 -7.76
C GLU A 71 -9.70 -8.43 -6.36
N GLY A 72 -9.99 -7.20 -5.95
CA GLY A 72 -10.55 -6.91 -4.62
C GLY A 72 -9.50 -6.89 -3.50
N GLN A 73 -8.22 -7.01 -3.81
CA GLN A 73 -7.14 -7.03 -2.83
C GLN A 73 -6.76 -5.61 -2.40
N THR A 74 -6.40 -5.46 -1.13
CA THR A 74 -5.92 -4.17 -0.56
C THR A 74 -4.41 -4.20 -0.33
N ALA A 75 -3.80 -3.03 -0.12
CA ALA A 75 -2.38 -2.93 0.24
C ALA A 75 -2.01 -3.78 1.48
N LEU A 76 -2.95 -3.99 2.41
CA LEU A 76 -2.78 -4.86 3.57
C LEU A 76 -2.70 -6.36 3.21
N HIS A 77 -3.46 -6.81 2.20
CA HIS A 77 -3.38 -8.20 1.70
C HIS A 77 -1.98 -8.50 1.18
N TYR A 78 -1.43 -7.60 0.37
CA TYR A 78 -0.09 -7.75 -0.21
C TYR A 78 1.02 -7.61 0.82
N ALA A 79 0.99 -6.59 1.68
CA ALA A 79 1.97 -6.45 2.75
C ALA A 79 2.01 -7.71 3.65
N SER A 80 0.85 -8.35 3.86
CA SER A 80 0.75 -9.60 4.60
C SER A 80 1.31 -10.78 3.80
N ALA A 81 0.95 -10.92 2.53
CA ALA A 81 1.44 -11.96 1.63
C ALA A 81 2.98 -11.94 1.47
N CYS A 82 3.57 -10.75 1.48
CA CYS A 82 5.02 -10.54 1.42
C CYS A 82 5.72 -10.62 2.79
N GLU A 83 4.98 -10.89 3.88
CA GLU A 83 5.49 -10.98 5.25
C GLU A 83 6.19 -9.70 5.75
N PHE A 84 5.79 -8.52 5.25
CA PHE A 84 6.28 -7.22 5.70
C PHE A 84 5.58 -6.80 6.99
N ALA A 85 5.90 -7.51 8.08
CA ALA A 85 5.25 -7.38 9.39
C ALA A 85 5.20 -5.94 9.90
N ASP A 86 6.22 -5.13 9.61
CA ASP A 86 6.31 -3.74 10.05
C ASP A 86 5.44 -2.79 9.21
N ILE A 87 5.26 -3.07 7.92
CA ILE A 87 4.29 -2.37 7.05
C ILE A 87 2.87 -2.77 7.41
N VAL A 88 2.63 -4.06 7.66
CA VAL A 88 1.32 -4.56 8.15
C VAL A 88 0.93 -3.86 9.44
N GLU A 89 1.85 -3.79 10.41
CA GLU A 89 1.60 -3.08 11.67
C GLU A 89 1.28 -1.60 11.42
N LEU A 90 1.99 -0.95 10.50
CA LEU A 90 1.80 0.45 10.15
C LEU A 90 0.42 0.70 9.52
N LEU A 91 0.03 -0.13 8.54
CA LEU A 91 -1.28 -0.07 7.90
C LEU A 91 -2.41 -0.29 8.91
N LEU A 92 -2.30 -1.29 9.79
CA LEU A 92 -3.30 -1.55 10.83
C LEU A 92 -3.41 -0.37 11.81
N LYS A 93 -2.29 0.24 12.21
CA LYS A 93 -2.29 1.45 13.06
C LYS A 93 -2.91 2.65 12.36
N ALA A 94 -2.76 2.74 11.03
CA ALA A 94 -3.37 3.79 10.22
C ALA A 94 -4.86 3.54 9.92
N GLY A 95 -5.44 2.43 10.38
CA GLY A 95 -6.86 2.12 10.24
C GLY A 95 -7.22 1.28 9.02
N ALA A 96 -6.26 0.51 8.47
CA ALA A 96 -6.55 -0.45 7.43
C ALA A 96 -7.57 -1.48 7.96
N ASP A 97 -8.56 -1.83 7.13
CA ASP A 97 -9.58 -2.80 7.51
C ASP A 97 -9.11 -4.22 7.13
N PRO A 98 -8.76 -5.07 8.11
CA PRO A 98 -8.34 -6.44 7.87
C PRO A 98 -9.48 -7.37 7.43
N SER A 99 -10.74 -6.93 7.54
CA SER A 99 -11.91 -7.74 7.21
C SER A 99 -12.38 -7.57 5.77
N MET A 100 -11.76 -6.63 5.03
CA MET A 100 -11.97 -6.47 3.60
C MET A 100 -11.71 -7.80 2.90
N LYS A 101 -12.68 -8.24 2.10
CA LYS A 101 -12.58 -9.49 1.35
C LYS A 101 -12.03 -9.19 -0.03
N ASP A 102 -11.02 -9.93 -0.43
CA ASP A 102 -10.67 -10.11 -1.83
C ASP A 102 -11.76 -10.94 -2.55
N GLN A 103 -11.76 -10.92 -3.88
CA GLN A 103 -12.76 -11.67 -4.65
C GLN A 103 -12.56 -13.18 -4.57
N GLU A 104 -11.36 -13.65 -4.22
CA GLU A 104 -11.18 -15.02 -3.79
C GLU A 104 -11.75 -15.16 -2.36
N VAL A 105 -12.76 -16.02 -2.19
CA VAL A 105 -13.42 -16.28 -0.89
C VAL A 105 -12.52 -17.10 0.05
N THR A 106 -11.24 -16.77 0.09
CA THR A 106 -10.28 -17.27 1.05
C THR A 106 -10.15 -16.19 2.10
N GLU A 107 -10.53 -16.50 3.34
CA GLU A 107 -9.89 -15.85 4.48
C GLU A 107 -8.40 -15.80 4.15
N SER A 108 -7.85 -14.62 3.79
CA SER A 108 -6.44 -14.53 3.43
C SER A 108 -5.68 -15.07 4.63
N SER A 109 -5.23 -16.33 4.50
CA SER A 109 -4.67 -17.12 5.60
C SER A 109 -3.51 -16.35 6.23
N THR A 110 -2.88 -15.48 5.44
CA THR A 110 -1.78 -14.61 5.79
C THR A 110 -2.18 -13.41 6.65
N ILE A 111 -3.27 -12.68 6.35
CA ILE A 111 -3.78 -11.61 7.23
C ILE A 111 -4.18 -12.22 8.58
N SER A 112 -4.90 -13.36 8.57
CA SER A 112 -5.33 -14.04 9.80
C SER A 112 -4.16 -14.48 10.68
N SER A 113 -3.08 -14.99 10.07
CA SER A 113 -1.87 -15.41 10.78
C SER A 113 -1.17 -14.26 11.49
N LEU A 114 -0.96 -13.13 10.79
CA LEU A 114 -0.34 -11.94 11.38
C LEU A 114 -1.25 -11.29 12.43
N LEU A 115 -2.55 -11.17 12.18
CA LEU A 115 -3.49 -10.62 13.16
C LEU A 115 -3.55 -11.42 14.45
N ARG A 116 -3.39 -12.75 14.43
CA ARG A 116 -3.30 -13.55 15.66
C ARG A 116 -2.12 -13.14 16.55
N GLN A 117 -0.99 -12.74 15.95
CA GLN A 117 0.17 -12.23 16.71
C GLN A 117 -0.08 -10.83 17.28
N TYR A 118 -0.86 -9.99 16.60
CA TYR A 118 -1.11 -8.60 17.01
C TYR A 118 -2.38 -8.39 17.85
N THR A 119 -3.34 -9.31 17.81
CA THR A 119 -4.59 -9.27 18.62
C THR A 119 -4.50 -10.08 19.91
N ALA A 120 -3.38 -10.78 20.16
CA ALA A 120 -3.13 -11.40 21.45
C ALA A 120 -3.02 -10.31 22.53
N PRO A 121 -3.83 -10.36 23.61
CA PRO A 121 -3.69 -9.42 24.71
C PRO A 121 -2.28 -9.53 25.27
N LYS A 122 -1.53 -8.42 25.29
CA LYS A 122 -0.25 -8.34 26.00
C LYS A 122 -0.56 -8.62 27.48
N GLY A 123 -0.21 -9.83 27.92
CA GLY A 123 -0.32 -10.26 29.32
C GLY A 123 0.58 -9.45 30.23
#